data_AF-A0AAD9KRY3-F1
#
_entry.id   AF-A0AAD9KRY3-F1
#
_cell.length_a   1.000
_cell.length_b   1.000
_cell.length_c   1.000
_cell.angle_alpha   90.00
_cell.angle_beta   90.00
_cell.angle_gamma   90.00
#
_symmetry.space_group_name_H-M   'P 1'
#
loop_
_entity.id
_entity.type
_entity.pdbx_description
1 polymer ?
#
loop_
_entity_poly.entity_id
_entity_poly.type
_entity_poly.pdbx_seq_one_letter_code
_entity_poly.pdbx_strand_id
1 'polypeptide(L)'
;MHWRQYVLDSFESSDITTEFLDKIRADMAIVRQAKITVVMRFMYTDVLNEARISQKDLANKAPYGDATKEWMLKHIAQLKPIFTEYEDVIDVVQAGFIGVWGEWYYTTHFGDPTADGFDGLTAANWQDRKDLVSALLDAIPSSTLVQLRTPTFKRNIFDTVATTETEMKERTNKSRTGHHNDCFLASTDDFGTYDDKSVEYPYMQADTKYTVMGGETCALPDDGRYKCPTATKEMRELHFSYINQAYHEDVIASWKKDGCFGDIHRYVGYRFVLKKAVLPNTLEQGGKFCFRLELENVGYAAPYKQKTLTSCYVTRPGQCPGQFYWPVIGDLRSAGLDYDLKTWLPGNTITVDTSAYIPSDLPTGTYEVLLAIKDKLSPAHSDYNILLANDNNVPEQKKGLNNLKHDVTVGVAGTAGDSSCPALTAVAAQPESKYDRIYNCKTTSAPATDAAATTSTPPTTSTPPTTATNETTDEGPTTPLDSASVIPVINTAIVVIVPVMNLVFHVTFF
;
A
#
# COMPACT_ATOMS: atom_id res chain seq x y z
N MET A 1 5.95 -3.04 2.00
CA MET A 1 5.38 -2.38 0.82
C MET A 1 6.55 -1.71 0.10
N HIS A 2 6.40 -1.26 -1.13
CA HIS A 2 7.46 -0.61 -1.88
C HIS A 2 6.78 0.30 -2.89
N TRP A 3 7.35 1.45 -3.22
CA TRP A 3 6.76 2.33 -4.21
C TRP A 3 7.65 2.32 -5.43
N ARG A 4 7.04 1.94 -6.55
CA ARG A 4 7.74 1.73 -7.80
C ARG A 4 7.08 2.54 -8.89
N GLN A 5 7.87 3.43 -9.47
CA GLN A 5 7.51 4.19 -10.65
C GLN A 5 8.20 3.60 -11.88
N TYR A 6 7.49 3.62 -13.00
CA TYR A 6 8.00 3.27 -14.31
C TYR A 6 7.88 4.47 -15.24
N VAL A 7 9.02 4.94 -15.76
CA VAL A 7 9.09 6.06 -16.69
C VAL A 7 9.00 5.52 -18.11
N LEU A 8 8.03 6.01 -18.87
CA LEU A 8 7.70 5.60 -20.25
C LEU A 8 8.10 6.68 -21.27
N ASP A 9 9.06 7.53 -20.93
CA ASP A 9 9.56 8.66 -21.73
C ASP A 9 9.88 8.31 -23.19
N SER A 10 10.34 7.09 -23.42
CA SER A 10 10.74 6.58 -24.73
C SER A 10 9.57 6.04 -25.57
N PHE A 11 8.35 6.05 -25.00
CA PHE A 11 7.17 5.39 -25.59
C PHE A 11 6.00 6.34 -25.83
N GLU A 12 6.15 7.66 -25.68
CA GLU A 12 5.06 8.64 -25.83
C GLU A 12 4.24 8.48 -27.12
N SER A 13 4.88 8.00 -28.19
CA SER A 13 4.28 7.76 -29.50
C SER A 13 4.60 6.39 -30.11
N SER A 14 4.87 5.38 -29.30
CA SER A 14 5.16 4.01 -29.77
C SER A 14 4.77 2.99 -28.71
N ASP A 15 4.58 1.73 -29.11
CA ASP A 15 4.30 0.65 -28.16
C ASP A 15 5.44 0.51 -27.14
N ILE A 16 5.10 0.18 -25.88
CA ILE A 16 6.10 -0.24 -24.88
C ILE A 16 6.77 -1.51 -25.42
N THR A 17 8.10 -1.51 -25.49
CA THR A 17 8.84 -2.64 -26.04
C THR A 17 8.72 -3.87 -25.14
N THR A 18 8.86 -5.06 -25.75
CA THR A 18 8.88 -6.32 -24.98
C THR A 18 10.00 -6.31 -23.94
N GLU A 19 11.15 -5.75 -24.27
CA GLU A 19 12.29 -5.63 -23.35
C GLU A 19 11.95 -4.80 -22.11
N PHE A 20 11.21 -3.71 -22.25
CA PHE A 20 10.79 -2.90 -21.10
C PHE A 20 9.73 -3.63 -20.26
N LEU A 21 8.75 -4.27 -20.91
CA LEU A 21 7.75 -5.09 -20.22
C LEU A 21 8.41 -6.24 -19.42
N ASP A 22 9.44 -6.87 -19.95
CA ASP A 22 10.17 -7.94 -19.26
C ASP A 22 10.98 -7.42 -18.06
N LYS A 23 11.50 -6.18 -18.11
CA LYS A 23 12.09 -5.54 -16.92
C LYS A 23 11.06 -5.32 -15.82
N ILE A 24 9.83 -4.90 -16.16
CA ILE A 24 8.74 -4.77 -15.17
C ILE A 24 8.45 -6.15 -14.54
N ARG A 25 8.40 -7.22 -15.35
CA ARG A 25 8.22 -8.59 -14.80
C ARG A 25 9.35 -8.99 -13.86
N ALA A 26 10.61 -8.70 -14.23
CA ALA A 26 11.76 -8.99 -13.40
C ALA A 26 11.69 -8.27 -12.03
N ASP A 27 11.33 -6.98 -12.02
CA ASP A 27 11.09 -6.23 -10.78
C ASP A 27 10.00 -6.90 -9.92
N MET A 28 8.87 -7.27 -10.53
CA MET A 28 7.76 -7.88 -9.80
C MET A 28 8.09 -9.27 -9.27
N ALA A 29 8.91 -10.05 -9.99
CA ALA A 29 9.44 -11.32 -9.52
C ALA A 29 10.34 -11.13 -8.29
N ILE A 30 11.18 -10.08 -8.26
CA ILE A 30 11.99 -9.72 -7.09
C ILE A 30 11.10 -9.33 -5.92
N VAL A 31 10.06 -8.51 -6.14
CA VAL A 31 9.08 -8.13 -5.10
C VAL A 31 8.43 -9.38 -4.49
N ARG A 32 7.99 -10.32 -5.33
CA ARG A 32 7.41 -11.61 -4.89
C ARG A 32 8.41 -12.45 -4.09
N GLN A 33 9.66 -12.55 -4.56
CA GLN A 33 10.71 -13.30 -3.85
C GLN A 33 11.06 -12.67 -2.50
N ALA A 34 11.07 -11.33 -2.43
CA ALA A 34 11.30 -10.57 -1.20
C ALA A 34 10.11 -10.60 -0.24
N LYS A 35 8.96 -11.12 -0.68
CA LYS A 35 7.71 -11.23 0.09
C LYS A 35 7.19 -9.89 0.57
N ILE A 36 7.35 -8.87 -0.26
CA ILE A 36 6.77 -7.54 -0.06
C ILE A 36 5.69 -7.31 -1.12
N THR A 37 5.03 -6.16 -1.04
CA THR A 37 4.02 -5.71 -2.02
C THR A 37 4.39 -4.35 -2.56
N VAL A 38 3.81 -3.94 -3.69
CA VAL A 38 4.16 -2.68 -4.39
C VAL A 38 2.97 -1.75 -4.61
N VAL A 39 3.18 -0.46 -4.37
CA VAL A 39 2.38 0.65 -4.91
C VAL A 39 3.00 1.01 -6.25
N MET A 40 2.27 0.81 -7.33
CA MET A 40 2.80 0.93 -8.70
C MET A 40 2.27 2.20 -9.37
N ARG A 41 3.15 2.95 -10.05
CA ARG A 41 2.77 4.09 -10.90
C ARG A 41 3.53 4.06 -12.22
N PHE A 42 2.87 4.50 -13.29
CA PHE A 42 3.48 4.77 -14.59
C PHE A 42 3.44 6.27 -14.88
N MET A 43 4.47 6.81 -15.51
CA MET A 43 4.53 8.22 -15.94
C MET A 43 5.35 8.33 -17.21
N TYR A 44 5.21 9.41 -17.98
CA TYR A 44 6.07 9.67 -19.15
C TYR A 44 7.23 10.58 -18.82
N THR A 45 7.10 11.40 -17.77
CA THR A 45 8.10 12.40 -17.41
C THR A 45 8.03 12.68 -15.91
N ASP A 46 9.19 12.87 -15.30
CA ASP A 46 9.40 13.35 -13.93
C ASP A 46 10.08 14.72 -13.89
N VAL A 47 10.30 15.32 -15.06
CA VAL A 47 10.95 16.61 -15.18
C VAL A 47 9.91 17.67 -15.51
N LEU A 48 9.67 18.56 -14.55
CA LEU A 48 9.12 19.87 -14.85
C LEU A 48 10.28 20.70 -15.43
N ASN A 49 10.22 21.14 -16.69
CA ASN A 49 11.36 21.80 -17.33
C ASN A 49 11.65 23.19 -16.69
N GLU A 50 12.56 23.22 -15.72
CA GLU A 50 12.83 24.37 -14.82
C GLU A 50 13.52 25.56 -15.49
N ALA A 51 14.11 25.41 -16.69
CA ALA A 51 14.66 26.54 -17.46
C ALA A 51 13.59 27.56 -17.88
N ARG A 52 12.33 27.37 -17.46
CA ARG A 52 11.17 28.10 -17.95
C ARG A 52 10.16 28.57 -16.92
N ILE A 53 10.31 28.52 -15.59
CA ILE A 53 9.15 28.91 -14.74
C ILE A 53 9.50 29.68 -13.45
N SER A 54 9.03 30.93 -13.38
CA SER A 54 8.46 31.48 -12.14
C SER A 54 7.01 31.02 -12.03
N GLN A 55 6.55 30.58 -10.85
CA GLN A 55 5.23 29.98 -10.56
C GLN A 55 4.00 30.67 -11.20
N LYS A 56 4.12 31.93 -11.62
CA LYS A 56 3.03 32.72 -12.22
C LYS A 56 2.73 32.40 -13.70
N ASP A 57 3.59 31.65 -14.39
CA ASP A 57 3.49 31.41 -15.86
C ASP A 57 3.25 29.94 -16.26
N LEU A 58 2.82 29.07 -15.32
CA LEU A 58 2.66 27.62 -15.54
C LEU A 58 1.62 27.27 -16.61
N ALA A 59 0.57 28.08 -16.82
CA ALA A 59 -0.53 27.74 -17.74
C ALA A 59 -0.20 27.81 -19.25
N ASN A 60 1.02 28.19 -19.66
CA ASN A 60 1.33 28.56 -21.06
C ASN A 60 2.46 27.75 -21.73
N LYS A 61 2.84 26.56 -21.24
CA LYS A 61 4.09 25.90 -21.71
C LYS A 61 3.99 24.40 -22.00
N ALA A 62 2.85 23.95 -22.52
CA ALA A 62 2.81 22.71 -23.30
C ALA A 62 3.82 22.76 -24.48
N PRO A 63 4.37 21.61 -24.92
CA PRO A 63 4.12 20.26 -24.43
C PRO A 63 4.91 19.93 -23.16
N TYR A 64 4.32 19.10 -22.30
CA TYR A 64 4.89 18.65 -21.03
C TYR A 64 5.58 17.27 -21.10
N GLY A 65 5.47 16.55 -22.23
CA GLY A 65 6.06 15.21 -22.37
C GLY A 65 5.16 14.08 -21.88
N ASP A 66 3.84 14.29 -21.88
CA ASP A 66 2.86 13.24 -21.68
C ASP A 66 2.32 12.72 -23.02
N ALA A 67 1.99 11.42 -23.09
CA ALA A 67 1.47 10.81 -24.30
C ALA A 67 0.02 11.24 -24.62
N THR A 68 -0.43 11.06 -25.86
CA THR A 68 -1.85 11.24 -26.20
C THR A 68 -2.71 10.17 -25.54
N LYS A 69 -4.02 10.43 -25.37
CA LYS A 69 -4.98 9.43 -24.89
C LYS A 69 -4.91 8.10 -25.66
N GLU A 70 -4.76 8.14 -26.98
CA GLU A 70 -4.65 6.93 -27.80
C GLU A 70 -3.48 6.05 -27.35
N TRP A 71 -2.30 6.64 -27.16
CA TRP A 71 -1.11 5.92 -26.71
C TRP A 71 -1.22 5.45 -25.27
N MET A 72 -1.75 6.28 -24.36
CA MET A 72 -1.98 5.86 -22.98
C MET A 72 -2.90 4.64 -22.88
N LEU A 73 -3.97 4.59 -23.68
CA LEU A 73 -4.87 3.43 -23.73
C LEU A 73 -4.18 2.17 -24.28
N LYS A 74 -3.31 2.30 -25.30
CA LYS A 74 -2.50 1.18 -25.81
C LYS A 74 -1.53 0.67 -24.74
N HIS A 75 -0.86 1.55 -24.02
CA HIS A 75 0.08 1.16 -22.95
C HIS A 75 -0.62 0.44 -21.80
N ILE A 76 -1.79 0.92 -21.36
CA ILE A 76 -2.61 0.22 -20.35
C ILE A 76 -2.95 -1.20 -20.83
N ALA A 77 -3.29 -1.37 -22.12
CA ALA A 77 -3.57 -2.68 -22.68
C ALA A 77 -2.32 -3.59 -22.71
N GLN A 78 -1.13 -3.05 -23.00
CA GLN A 78 0.14 -3.80 -22.95
C GLN A 78 0.53 -4.22 -21.52
N LEU A 79 0.14 -3.45 -20.51
CA LEU A 79 0.42 -3.72 -19.08
C LEU A 79 -0.56 -4.71 -18.44
N LYS A 80 -1.76 -4.89 -19.00
CA LYS A 80 -2.81 -5.80 -18.51
C LYS A 80 -2.32 -7.22 -18.16
N PRO A 81 -1.49 -7.90 -18.99
CA PRO A 81 -0.95 -9.20 -18.63
C PRO A 81 -0.10 -9.18 -17.36
N ILE A 82 0.71 -8.13 -17.15
CA ILE A 82 1.57 -7.99 -15.97
C ILE A 82 0.71 -7.74 -14.71
N PHE A 83 -0.31 -6.89 -14.80
CA PHE A 83 -1.23 -6.68 -13.68
C PHE A 83 -1.92 -7.98 -13.24
N THR A 84 -2.24 -8.86 -14.19
CA THR A 84 -2.83 -10.17 -13.91
C THR A 84 -1.80 -11.14 -13.34
N GLU A 85 -0.61 -11.19 -13.94
CA GLU A 85 0.47 -12.10 -13.53
C GLU A 85 0.97 -11.83 -12.11
N TYR A 86 0.89 -10.58 -11.62
CA TYR A 86 1.44 -10.13 -10.34
C TYR A 86 0.39 -9.54 -9.37
N GLU A 87 -0.88 -9.91 -9.52
CA GLU A 87 -1.97 -9.38 -8.68
C GLU A 87 -1.81 -9.64 -7.17
N ASP A 88 -1.05 -10.69 -6.84
CA ASP A 88 -0.72 -11.13 -5.49
C ASP A 88 0.28 -10.18 -4.78
N VAL A 89 1.11 -9.48 -5.54
CA VAL A 89 2.15 -8.58 -5.01
C VAL A 89 1.93 -7.11 -5.36
N ILE A 90 1.06 -6.79 -6.32
CA ILE A 90 0.61 -5.43 -6.55
C ILE A 90 -0.41 -5.08 -5.47
N ASP A 91 -0.05 -4.14 -4.61
CA ASP A 91 -0.93 -3.69 -3.54
C ASP A 91 -2.01 -2.73 -4.07
N VAL A 92 -1.58 -1.75 -4.85
CA VAL A 92 -2.45 -0.76 -5.51
C VAL A 92 -1.72 -0.16 -6.71
N VAL A 93 -2.47 0.23 -7.74
CA VAL A 93 -1.95 0.97 -8.89
C VAL A 93 -2.41 2.42 -8.77
N GLN A 94 -1.49 3.36 -8.58
CA GLN A 94 -1.81 4.77 -8.70
C GLN A 94 -2.11 5.07 -10.17
N ALA A 95 -3.25 5.68 -10.46
CA ALA A 95 -3.66 6.10 -11.79
C ALA A 95 -2.71 7.20 -12.27
N GLY A 96 -1.57 6.77 -12.79
CA GLY A 96 -0.54 7.66 -13.31
C GLY A 96 -0.86 8.13 -14.71
N PHE A 97 0.16 8.09 -15.57
CA PHE A 97 0.15 8.39 -17.00
C PHE A 97 -0.06 9.88 -17.32
N ILE A 98 -1.11 10.52 -16.80
CA ILE A 98 -1.42 11.91 -17.15
C ILE A 98 -0.45 12.87 -16.46
N GLY A 99 0.22 13.68 -17.27
CA GLY A 99 1.02 14.80 -16.81
C GLY A 99 2.33 14.42 -16.11
N VAL A 100 3.01 15.45 -15.60
CA VAL A 100 4.30 15.29 -14.92
C VAL A 100 4.12 14.49 -13.62
N TRP A 101 5.06 13.57 -13.36
CA TRP A 101 5.03 12.59 -12.27
C TRP A 101 3.85 11.61 -12.31
N GLY A 102 3.04 11.65 -13.38
CA GLY A 102 1.76 10.94 -13.46
C GLY A 102 0.73 11.46 -12.46
N GLU A 103 0.81 12.71 -12.02
CA GLU A 103 -0.06 13.25 -10.97
C GLU A 103 -1.28 14.01 -11.49
N TRP A 104 -1.51 13.96 -12.81
CA TRP A 104 -2.70 14.51 -13.46
C TRP A 104 -2.73 16.04 -13.57
N TYR A 105 -1.59 16.68 -13.29
CA TYR A 105 -1.27 18.10 -13.54
C TYR A 105 -0.18 18.22 -14.59
N TYR A 106 -0.02 19.41 -15.18
CA TYR A 106 1.00 19.72 -16.17
C TYR A 106 0.90 18.75 -17.36
N THR A 107 -0.24 18.80 -18.05
CA THR A 107 -0.59 17.87 -19.14
C THR A 107 -0.88 18.61 -20.44
N THR A 108 -0.37 18.06 -21.55
CA THR A 108 -0.56 18.59 -22.91
C THR A 108 -1.94 18.19 -23.46
N HIS A 109 -2.42 17.00 -23.09
CA HIS A 109 -3.53 16.34 -23.79
C HIS A 109 -4.82 16.23 -22.97
N PHE A 110 -4.78 16.43 -21.65
CA PHE A 110 -5.92 16.16 -20.76
C PHE A 110 -6.49 17.42 -20.07
N GLY A 111 -6.07 18.60 -20.52
CA GLY A 111 -6.41 19.89 -19.90
C GLY A 111 -5.72 20.06 -18.56
N ASP A 112 -5.01 21.17 -18.37
CA ASP A 112 -4.24 21.43 -17.16
C ASP A 112 -5.11 22.12 -16.10
N PRO A 113 -5.20 21.60 -14.86
CA PRO A 113 -5.77 22.37 -13.76
C PRO A 113 -4.97 23.67 -13.57
N THR A 114 -5.65 24.74 -13.20
CA THR A 114 -5.02 26.04 -12.95
C THR A 114 -4.51 26.14 -11.51
N ALA A 115 -3.74 27.18 -11.20
CA ALA A 115 -3.35 27.46 -9.82
C ALA A 115 -4.55 27.72 -8.90
N ASP A 116 -5.70 28.11 -9.47
CA ASP A 116 -6.96 28.36 -8.76
C ASP A 116 -7.88 27.12 -8.73
N GLY A 117 -7.36 25.94 -9.10
CA GLY A 117 -8.08 24.67 -9.04
C GLY A 117 -8.48 24.11 -10.39
N PHE A 118 -9.59 23.37 -10.43
CA PHE A 118 -10.04 22.65 -11.63
C PHE A 118 -10.92 23.48 -12.58
N ASP A 119 -11.10 24.76 -12.28
CA ASP A 119 -11.80 25.72 -13.13
C ASP A 119 -11.10 25.84 -14.49
N GLY A 120 -11.84 25.55 -15.57
CA GLY A 120 -11.34 25.61 -16.94
C GLY A 120 -11.20 24.25 -17.64
N LEU A 121 -11.31 23.13 -16.91
CA LEU A 121 -11.39 21.81 -17.55
C LEU A 121 -12.72 21.63 -18.29
N THR A 122 -12.63 21.32 -19.58
CA THR A 122 -13.80 21.09 -20.42
C THR A 122 -14.44 19.73 -20.14
N ALA A 123 -15.70 19.54 -20.56
CA ALA A 123 -16.36 18.24 -20.50
C ALA A 123 -15.57 17.14 -21.23
N ALA A 124 -14.88 17.48 -22.33
CA ALA A 124 -14.03 16.55 -23.05
C ALA A 124 -12.80 16.13 -22.21
N ASN A 125 -12.16 17.08 -21.52
CA ASN A 125 -11.04 16.77 -20.62
C ASN A 125 -11.46 15.80 -19.50
N TRP A 126 -12.63 16.05 -18.90
CA TRP A 126 -13.19 15.14 -17.91
C TRP A 126 -13.53 13.77 -18.49
N GLN A 127 -14.07 13.71 -19.71
CA GLN A 127 -14.35 12.44 -20.36
C GLN A 127 -13.07 11.66 -20.66
N ASP A 128 -12.01 12.30 -21.14
CA ASP A 128 -10.74 11.65 -21.43
C ASP A 128 -10.09 11.05 -20.18
N ARG A 129 -10.14 11.78 -19.06
CA ARG A 129 -9.71 11.30 -17.74
C ARG A 129 -10.54 10.10 -17.25
N LYS A 130 -11.86 10.13 -17.44
CA LYS A 130 -12.78 9.02 -17.12
C LYS A 130 -12.48 7.76 -17.94
N ASP A 131 -12.23 7.93 -19.24
CA ASP A 131 -11.93 6.83 -20.14
C ASP A 131 -10.62 6.14 -19.74
N LEU A 132 -9.61 6.91 -19.32
CA LEU A 132 -8.34 6.36 -18.86
C LEU A 132 -8.48 5.55 -17.56
N VAL A 133 -9.23 6.06 -16.58
CA VAL A 133 -9.50 5.31 -15.33
C VAL A 133 -10.33 4.07 -15.57
N SER A 134 -11.32 4.14 -16.48
CA SER A 134 -12.11 2.98 -16.87
C SER A 134 -11.23 1.91 -17.52
N ALA A 135 -10.36 2.30 -18.47
CA ALA A 135 -9.42 1.39 -19.10
C ALA A 135 -8.45 0.76 -18.09
N LEU A 136 -7.96 1.53 -17.11
CA LEU A 136 -7.10 1.00 -16.05
C LEU A 136 -7.83 0.00 -15.14
N LEU A 137 -9.06 0.30 -14.73
CA LEU A 137 -9.89 -0.59 -13.91
C LEU A 137 -10.28 -1.90 -14.62
N ASP A 138 -10.39 -1.86 -15.96
CA ASP A 138 -10.62 -3.01 -16.84
C ASP A 138 -9.34 -3.81 -17.13
N ALA A 139 -8.17 -3.16 -17.03
CA ALA A 139 -6.87 -3.78 -17.23
C ALA A 139 -6.37 -4.49 -15.97
N ILE A 140 -6.58 -3.92 -14.80
CA ILE A 140 -6.17 -4.56 -13.54
C ILE A 140 -7.21 -5.63 -13.12
N PRO A 141 -6.78 -6.73 -12.48
CA PRO A 141 -7.70 -7.70 -11.90
C PRO A 141 -8.67 -7.08 -10.90
N SER A 142 -9.86 -7.67 -10.77
CA SER A 142 -10.89 -7.19 -9.86
C SER A 142 -10.43 -7.16 -8.39
N SER A 143 -9.38 -7.93 -8.04
CA SER A 143 -8.71 -8.00 -6.74
C SER A 143 -7.79 -6.80 -6.43
N THR A 144 -7.39 -6.05 -7.46
CA THR A 144 -6.48 -4.90 -7.39
C THR A 144 -7.26 -3.60 -7.44
N LEU A 145 -6.69 -2.56 -6.82
CA LEU A 145 -7.29 -1.25 -6.61
C LEU A 145 -6.54 -0.19 -7.42
N VAL A 146 -7.23 0.92 -7.70
CA VAL A 146 -6.66 2.14 -8.28
C VAL A 146 -6.61 3.24 -7.21
N GLN A 147 -5.67 4.18 -7.28
CA GLN A 147 -5.72 5.44 -6.53
C GLN A 147 -5.65 6.65 -7.44
N LEU A 148 -6.38 7.71 -7.09
CA LEU A 148 -6.29 9.02 -7.73
C LEU A 148 -5.61 10.05 -6.82
N ARG A 149 -4.92 11.01 -7.42
CA ARG A 149 -4.16 12.05 -6.70
C ARG A 149 -5.03 13.02 -5.89
N THR A 150 -6.26 13.27 -6.33
CA THR A 150 -7.16 14.22 -5.67
C THR A 150 -8.59 13.68 -5.54
N PRO A 151 -9.32 14.06 -4.46
CA PRO A 151 -10.74 13.77 -4.33
C PRO A 151 -11.56 14.37 -5.48
N THR A 152 -11.17 15.51 -6.02
CA THR A 152 -11.87 16.16 -7.13
C THR A 152 -11.93 15.25 -8.37
N PHE A 153 -10.85 14.53 -8.69
CA PHE A 153 -10.86 13.56 -9.80
C PHE A 153 -11.87 12.45 -9.55
N LYS A 154 -11.85 11.82 -8.36
CA LYS A 154 -12.79 10.73 -8.04
C LYS A 154 -14.24 11.20 -8.08
N ARG A 155 -14.53 12.38 -7.52
CA ARG A 155 -15.87 12.98 -7.48
C ARG A 155 -16.44 13.29 -8.86
N ASN A 156 -15.59 13.72 -9.79
CA ASN A 156 -16.01 13.99 -11.17
C ASN A 156 -16.12 12.72 -12.02
N ILE A 157 -15.26 11.72 -11.78
CA ILE A 157 -15.28 10.45 -12.52
C ILE A 157 -16.51 9.62 -12.18
N PHE A 158 -16.83 9.50 -10.89
CA PHE A 158 -17.97 8.73 -10.41
C PHE A 158 -19.14 9.64 -10.03
N ASP A 159 -19.11 10.15 -8.80
CA ASP A 159 -20.11 11.07 -8.25
C ASP A 159 -19.58 11.70 -6.95
N THR A 160 -20.30 12.70 -6.44
CA THR A 160 -19.92 13.44 -5.22
C THR A 160 -20.31 12.75 -3.92
N VAL A 161 -20.94 11.58 -3.97
CA VAL A 161 -21.35 10.80 -2.80
C VAL A 161 -20.19 9.87 -2.41
N ALA A 162 -19.86 9.81 -1.13
CA ALA A 162 -18.84 8.88 -0.65
C ALA A 162 -19.21 7.42 -0.95
N THR A 163 -18.20 6.58 -1.16
CA THR A 163 -18.36 5.13 -1.32
C THR A 163 -19.07 4.54 -0.11
N THR A 164 -20.00 3.65 -0.35
CA THR A 164 -20.77 2.93 0.68
C THR A 164 -20.22 1.53 0.94
N GLU A 165 -20.59 0.94 2.07
CA GLU A 165 -20.26 -0.45 2.40
C GLU A 165 -20.79 -1.44 1.34
N THR A 166 -22.01 -1.18 0.82
CA THR A 166 -22.62 -2.01 -0.24
C THR A 166 -21.79 -1.99 -1.50
N GLU A 167 -21.40 -0.80 -1.99
CA GLU A 167 -20.56 -0.66 -3.19
C GLU A 167 -19.18 -1.33 -3.01
N MET A 168 -18.64 -1.31 -1.79
CA MET A 168 -17.40 -2.01 -1.45
C MET A 168 -17.57 -3.53 -1.48
N LYS A 169 -18.67 -4.06 -0.92
CA LYS A 169 -18.99 -5.50 -0.95
C LYS A 169 -19.25 -5.99 -2.39
N GLU A 170 -19.94 -5.18 -3.18
CA GLU A 170 -20.21 -5.43 -4.61
C GLU A 170 -18.98 -5.20 -5.50
N ARG A 171 -17.90 -4.62 -4.96
CA ARG A 171 -16.65 -4.28 -5.66
C ARG A 171 -16.87 -3.41 -6.89
N THR A 172 -17.74 -2.40 -6.79
CA THR A 172 -17.95 -1.43 -7.87
C THR A 172 -16.64 -0.72 -8.24
N ASN A 173 -16.57 -0.19 -9.46
CA ASN A 173 -15.40 0.58 -9.91
C ASN A 173 -15.08 1.78 -9.00
N LYS A 174 -16.11 2.40 -8.41
CA LYS A 174 -15.98 3.48 -7.43
C LYS A 174 -15.31 3.02 -6.14
N SER A 175 -15.70 1.85 -5.59
CA SER A 175 -15.08 1.30 -4.38
C SER A 175 -13.69 0.71 -4.63
N ARG A 176 -13.41 0.31 -5.87
CA ARG A 176 -12.06 -0.09 -6.32
C ARG A 176 -11.11 1.09 -6.56
N THR A 177 -11.59 2.34 -6.47
CA THR A 177 -10.79 3.55 -6.68
C THR A 177 -10.66 4.33 -5.37
N GLY A 178 -9.46 4.37 -4.80
CA GLY A 178 -9.12 5.15 -3.63
C GLY A 178 -8.34 6.42 -3.96
N HIS A 179 -7.57 6.90 -2.98
CA HIS A 179 -6.86 8.18 -3.05
C HIS A 179 -5.40 8.05 -2.64
N HIS A 180 -4.55 8.91 -3.19
CA HIS A 180 -3.23 9.19 -2.64
C HIS A 180 -3.01 10.69 -2.53
N ASN A 181 -2.42 11.15 -1.43
CA ASN A 181 -2.07 12.56 -1.21
C ASN A 181 -0.54 12.69 -1.20
N ASP A 182 0.02 13.09 -2.34
CA ASP A 182 1.47 13.27 -2.50
C ASP A 182 1.85 14.72 -2.35
N CYS A 183 1.77 15.14 -1.09
CA CYS A 183 2.15 16.42 -0.48
C CYS A 183 1.35 16.61 0.82
N PHE A 184 1.07 15.52 1.53
CA PHE A 184 0.30 15.52 2.76
C PHE A 184 0.90 16.51 3.75
N LEU A 185 0.08 17.45 4.21
CA LEU A 185 0.44 18.55 5.13
C LEU A 185 1.43 19.59 4.58
N ALA A 186 1.70 19.63 3.28
CA ALA A 186 2.67 20.56 2.68
C ALA A 186 2.22 22.02 2.66
N SER A 187 0.91 22.28 2.69
CA SER A 187 0.29 23.62 2.69
C SER A 187 -1.14 23.53 3.20
N THR A 188 -1.88 24.64 3.16
CA THR A 188 -3.31 24.64 3.50
C THR A 188 -4.11 23.66 2.65
N ASP A 189 -3.76 23.46 1.37
CA ASP A 189 -4.41 22.63 0.36
C ASP A 189 -3.59 21.38 -0.04
N ASP A 190 -2.47 21.14 0.64
CA ASP A 190 -1.53 20.06 0.38
C ASP A 190 -1.03 20.07 -1.09
N PHE A 191 -0.58 21.26 -1.54
CA PHE A 191 -0.11 21.58 -2.89
C PHE A 191 -1.10 21.14 -3.99
N GLY A 192 -2.32 21.67 -3.93
CA GLY A 192 -3.36 21.39 -4.92
C GLY A 192 -4.08 20.05 -4.75
N THR A 193 -3.81 19.27 -3.68
CA THR A 193 -4.58 18.06 -3.41
C THR A 193 -6.06 18.35 -3.22
N TYR A 194 -6.36 19.44 -2.51
CA TYR A 194 -7.72 19.82 -2.16
C TYR A 194 -8.09 21.13 -2.83
N ASP A 195 -9.16 21.11 -3.59
CA ASP A 195 -9.76 22.30 -4.23
C ASP A 195 -10.59 23.08 -3.21
N ASP A 196 -11.43 22.37 -2.46
CA ASP A 196 -12.20 22.91 -1.33
C ASP A 196 -12.25 21.89 -0.19
N LYS A 197 -11.39 22.11 0.81
CA LYS A 197 -11.30 21.24 1.99
C LYS A 197 -12.59 21.16 2.79
N SER A 198 -13.41 22.22 2.78
CA SER A 198 -14.68 22.22 3.52
C SER A 198 -15.68 21.21 2.97
N VAL A 199 -15.57 20.91 1.67
CA VAL A 199 -16.38 19.88 0.98
C VAL A 199 -15.66 18.54 0.96
N GLU A 200 -14.35 18.55 0.68
CA GLU A 200 -13.62 17.34 0.36
C GLU A 200 -13.14 16.56 1.59
N TYR A 201 -12.90 17.21 2.73
CA TYR A 201 -12.56 16.48 3.96
C TYR A 201 -13.72 15.61 4.45
N PRO A 202 -14.96 16.11 4.60
CA PRO A 202 -16.09 15.27 5.00
C PRO A 202 -16.35 14.12 4.01
N TYR A 203 -16.20 14.38 2.70
CA TYR A 203 -16.27 13.33 1.68
C TYR A 203 -15.21 12.26 1.91
N MET A 204 -13.94 12.66 2.06
CA MET A 204 -12.82 11.74 2.25
C MET A 204 -12.94 10.94 3.55
N GLN A 205 -13.35 11.56 4.65
CA GLN A 205 -13.59 10.86 5.93
C GLN A 205 -14.64 9.75 5.81
N ALA A 206 -15.65 9.93 4.95
CA ALA A 206 -16.66 8.91 4.68
C ALA A 206 -16.17 7.88 3.65
N ASP A 207 -15.49 8.31 2.60
CA ASP A 207 -15.10 7.51 1.45
C ASP A 207 -13.91 6.57 1.74
N THR A 208 -12.93 7.04 2.51
CA THR A 208 -11.72 6.30 2.90
C THR A 208 -11.98 5.19 3.93
N LYS A 209 -13.19 5.12 4.50
CA LYS A 209 -13.63 3.95 5.27
C LYS A 209 -13.66 2.67 4.43
N TYR A 210 -13.96 2.83 3.14
CA TYR A 210 -14.22 1.71 2.24
C TYR A 210 -13.30 1.70 1.01
N THR A 211 -12.36 2.64 0.93
CA THR A 211 -11.37 2.75 -0.16
C THR A 211 -9.97 2.95 0.40
N VAL A 212 -8.95 2.62 -0.39
CA VAL A 212 -7.55 2.73 0.03
C VAL A 212 -7.10 4.19 0.04
N MET A 213 -6.43 4.62 1.11
CA MET A 213 -5.83 5.94 1.25
C MET A 213 -4.33 5.81 1.58
N GLY A 214 -3.49 6.59 0.93
CA GLY A 214 -2.09 6.72 1.29
C GLY A 214 -1.48 7.98 0.72
N GLY A 215 -0.15 8.01 0.60
CA GLY A 215 0.54 9.14 -0.03
C GLY A 215 1.91 9.41 0.60
N GLU A 216 2.34 10.67 0.54
CA GLU A 216 3.64 11.12 1.02
C GLU A 216 3.65 12.59 1.44
N THR A 217 4.66 12.96 2.22
CA THR A 217 4.93 14.35 2.59
C THR A 217 5.95 14.95 1.64
N CYS A 218 5.86 16.23 1.29
CA CYS A 218 6.76 16.83 0.27
C CYS A 218 7.35 18.20 0.66
N ALA A 219 6.95 18.81 1.79
CA ALA A 219 7.44 20.11 2.21
C ALA A 219 7.31 20.33 3.73
N LEU A 220 8.02 21.34 4.24
CA LEU A 220 7.94 21.82 5.63
C LEU A 220 7.36 23.25 5.64
N PRO A 221 6.04 23.43 5.61
CA PRO A 221 5.46 24.78 5.67
C PRO A 221 5.78 25.49 6.99
N ASP A 222 5.99 26.81 6.92
CA ASP A 222 6.35 27.67 8.06
C ASP A 222 5.30 27.66 9.18
N ASP A 223 4.04 27.40 8.84
CA ASP A 223 2.94 27.30 9.80
C ASP A 223 3.02 26.05 10.71
N GLY A 224 3.92 25.12 10.40
CA GLY A 224 4.13 23.89 11.16
C GLY A 224 3.02 22.87 11.00
N ARG A 225 2.18 22.95 9.97
CA ARG A 225 1.06 22.02 9.70
C ARG A 225 1.50 20.56 9.68
N TYR A 226 2.71 20.27 9.23
CA TYR A 226 3.30 18.92 9.19
C TYR A 226 3.55 18.28 10.57
N LYS A 227 3.43 19.01 11.68
CA LYS A 227 3.76 18.51 13.03
C LYS A 227 2.76 17.47 13.55
N CYS A 228 3.19 16.74 14.58
CA CYS A 228 2.49 15.59 15.14
C CYS A 228 0.98 15.75 15.41
N PRO A 229 0.48 16.85 16.02
CA PRO A 229 -0.94 16.97 16.33
C PRO A 229 -1.83 16.89 15.08
N THR A 230 -1.42 17.57 14.01
CA THR A 230 -2.15 17.56 12.72
C THR A 230 -1.93 16.23 12.00
N ALA A 231 -0.68 15.76 11.93
CA ALA A 231 -0.34 14.53 11.21
C ALA A 231 -1.11 13.31 11.72
N THR A 232 -1.09 13.08 13.03
CA THR A 232 -1.78 11.93 13.63
C THR A 232 -3.29 12.05 13.57
N LYS A 233 -3.84 13.27 13.71
CA LYS A 233 -5.28 13.53 13.59
C LYS A 233 -5.77 13.27 12.18
N GLU A 234 -5.15 13.89 11.18
CA GLU A 234 -5.62 13.79 9.79
C GLU A 234 -5.38 12.40 9.21
N MET A 235 -4.27 11.73 9.51
CA MET A 235 -4.07 10.33 9.09
C MET A 235 -5.15 9.39 9.63
N ARG A 236 -5.59 9.59 10.88
CA ARG A 236 -6.66 8.81 11.50
C ARG A 236 -8.03 9.13 10.89
N GLU A 237 -8.34 10.41 10.72
CA GLU A 237 -9.63 10.86 10.16
C GLU A 237 -9.82 10.43 8.71
N LEU A 238 -8.73 10.40 7.93
CA LEU A 238 -8.72 10.04 6.51
C LEU A 238 -8.33 8.58 6.26
N HIS A 239 -8.28 7.76 7.31
CA HIS A 239 -8.01 6.32 7.25
C HIS A 239 -6.77 5.93 6.43
N PHE A 240 -5.64 6.58 6.70
CA PHE A 240 -4.38 6.28 6.00
C PHE A 240 -3.99 4.82 6.20
N SER A 241 -3.82 4.12 5.08
CA SER A 241 -3.39 2.73 5.01
C SER A 241 -1.87 2.59 4.94
N TYR A 242 -1.20 3.57 4.35
CA TYR A 242 0.27 3.68 4.31
C TYR A 242 0.68 5.15 4.16
N ILE A 243 1.95 5.46 4.47
CA ILE A 243 2.59 6.74 4.20
C ILE A 243 4.03 6.47 3.73
N ASN A 244 4.49 7.17 2.69
CA ASN A 244 5.87 7.09 2.22
C ASN A 244 6.80 7.80 3.23
N GLN A 245 7.78 7.08 3.74
CA GLN A 245 8.75 7.61 4.71
C GLN A 245 10.08 8.03 4.08
N ALA A 246 10.30 7.70 2.80
CA ALA A 246 11.59 7.87 2.13
C ALA A 246 11.66 9.13 1.26
N TYR A 247 10.51 9.72 0.87
CA TYR A 247 10.49 10.85 -0.06
C TYR A 247 10.96 12.17 0.58
N HIS A 248 10.44 12.51 1.77
CA HIS A 248 10.80 13.75 2.47
C HIS A 248 11.21 13.48 3.92
N GLU A 249 12.43 13.00 4.10
CA GLU A 249 12.94 12.51 5.39
C GLU A 249 12.95 13.56 6.52
N ASP A 250 12.98 14.86 6.21
CA ASP A 250 12.98 15.91 7.24
C ASP A 250 11.64 16.01 7.99
N VAL A 251 10.51 15.75 7.32
CA VAL A 251 9.18 15.70 7.98
C VAL A 251 9.15 14.50 8.93
N ILE A 252 9.68 13.37 8.47
CA ILE A 252 9.83 12.15 9.27
C ILE A 252 10.75 12.38 10.47
N ALA A 253 11.85 13.12 10.29
CA ALA A 253 12.74 13.52 11.36
C ALA A 253 12.03 14.40 12.39
N SER A 254 11.14 15.30 11.95
CA SER A 254 10.30 16.08 12.86
C SER A 254 9.36 15.18 13.66
N TRP A 255 8.68 14.21 13.05
CA TRP A 255 7.81 13.29 13.79
C TRP A 255 8.56 12.43 14.80
N LYS A 256 9.80 12.05 14.49
CA LYS A 256 10.69 11.34 15.44
C LYS A 256 11.07 12.24 16.60
N LYS A 257 11.45 13.50 16.33
CA LYS A 257 11.80 14.49 17.35
C LYS A 257 10.62 14.84 18.25
N ASP A 258 9.44 14.99 17.69
CA ASP A 258 8.20 15.32 18.39
C ASP A 258 7.55 14.09 19.06
N GLY A 259 8.08 12.89 18.84
CA GLY A 259 7.71 11.66 19.54
C GLY A 259 6.51 10.90 18.98
N CYS A 260 5.83 11.39 17.93
CA CYS A 260 4.66 10.70 17.35
C CYS A 260 5.01 9.67 16.28
N PHE A 261 6.25 9.62 15.78
CA PHE A 261 6.62 8.66 14.74
C PHE A 261 6.35 7.20 15.15
N GLY A 262 6.56 6.85 16.43
CA GLY A 262 6.23 5.51 16.93
C GLY A 262 4.74 5.18 16.82
N ASP A 263 3.86 6.15 17.10
CA ASP A 263 2.41 5.98 16.96
C ASP A 263 2.01 5.91 15.49
N ILE A 264 2.55 6.77 14.63
CA ILE A 264 2.32 6.72 13.18
C ILE A 264 2.73 5.35 12.62
N HIS A 265 3.95 4.91 12.93
CA HIS A 265 4.49 3.62 12.51
C HIS A 265 3.65 2.42 13.01
N ARG A 266 3.04 2.54 14.20
CA ARG A 266 2.25 1.48 14.81
C ARG A 266 0.82 1.41 14.30
N TYR A 267 0.19 2.56 14.07
CA TYR A 267 -1.25 2.67 13.91
C TYR A 267 -1.69 3.03 12.49
N VAL A 268 -0.82 3.52 11.60
CA VAL A 268 -1.16 3.63 10.16
C VAL A 268 -1.51 2.24 9.60
N GLY A 269 -2.59 2.15 8.83
CA GLY A 269 -3.15 0.87 8.38
C GLY A 269 -4.04 0.20 9.43
N TYR A 270 -4.22 -1.11 9.30
CA TYR A 270 -5.02 -1.90 10.25
C TYR A 270 -4.15 -2.47 11.38
N ARG A 271 -4.71 -2.53 12.59
CA ARG A 271 -4.07 -3.17 13.75
C ARG A 271 -5.13 -3.84 14.63
N PHE A 272 -5.25 -5.15 14.54
CA PHE A 272 -6.26 -5.89 15.30
C PHE A 272 -5.74 -6.38 16.65
N VAL A 273 -6.50 -6.15 17.71
CA VAL A 273 -6.23 -6.64 19.07
C VAL A 273 -7.35 -7.59 19.48
N LEU A 274 -7.00 -8.81 19.89
CA LEU A 274 -7.95 -9.75 20.50
C LEU A 274 -8.32 -9.25 21.89
N LYS A 275 -9.60 -8.94 22.10
CA LYS A 275 -10.13 -8.51 23.40
C LYS A 275 -10.72 -9.66 24.18
N LYS A 276 -11.28 -10.65 23.49
CA LYS A 276 -11.86 -11.83 24.12
C LYS A 276 -11.90 -12.99 23.15
N ALA A 277 -11.71 -14.19 23.67
CA ALA A 277 -11.99 -15.42 22.95
C ALA A 277 -12.83 -16.34 23.83
N VAL A 278 -13.80 -17.03 23.25
CA VAL A 278 -14.66 -18.01 23.91
C VAL A 278 -14.64 -19.27 23.08
N LEU A 279 -14.07 -20.35 23.62
CA LEU A 279 -13.70 -21.57 22.91
C LEU A 279 -14.06 -22.81 23.74
N PRO A 280 -14.25 -23.98 23.12
CA PRO A 280 -14.51 -25.20 23.87
C PRO A 280 -13.26 -25.78 24.52
N ASN A 281 -13.42 -26.41 25.68
CA ASN A 281 -12.32 -27.15 26.33
C ASN A 281 -12.16 -28.56 25.74
N THR A 282 -13.25 -29.12 25.20
CA THR A 282 -13.30 -30.50 24.69
C THR A 282 -14.04 -30.55 23.37
N LEU A 283 -13.57 -31.42 22.48
CA LEU A 283 -14.22 -31.77 21.21
C LEU A 283 -14.22 -33.29 21.06
N GLU A 284 -15.05 -33.79 20.18
CA GLU A 284 -14.99 -35.16 19.68
C GLU A 284 -14.56 -35.16 18.22
N GLN A 285 -13.89 -36.21 17.77
CA GLN A 285 -13.58 -36.44 16.36
C GLN A 285 -14.81 -36.21 15.47
N GLY A 286 -14.67 -35.41 14.40
CA GLY A 286 -15.79 -35.08 13.52
C GLY A 286 -16.77 -34.03 14.07
N GLY A 287 -16.59 -33.61 15.33
CA GLY A 287 -17.47 -32.72 16.05
C GLY A 287 -17.39 -31.27 15.60
N LYS A 288 -18.33 -30.46 16.07
CA LYS A 288 -18.41 -29.03 15.73
C LYS A 288 -17.56 -28.18 16.66
N PHE A 289 -16.58 -27.48 16.12
CA PHE A 289 -15.83 -26.46 16.81
C PHE A 289 -16.51 -25.11 16.66
N CYS A 290 -17.17 -24.66 17.73
CA CYS A 290 -17.79 -23.33 17.80
C CYS A 290 -16.92 -22.38 18.60
N PHE A 291 -16.79 -21.13 18.17
CA PHE A 291 -16.02 -20.14 18.90
C PHE A 291 -16.55 -18.73 18.66
N ARG A 292 -16.30 -17.87 19.64
CA ARG A 292 -16.56 -16.44 19.55
C ARG A 292 -15.29 -15.65 19.86
N LEU A 293 -14.90 -14.75 18.97
CA LEU A 293 -13.82 -13.78 19.17
C LEU A 293 -14.41 -12.38 19.20
N GLU A 294 -13.96 -11.56 20.13
CA GLU A 294 -14.15 -10.12 20.11
C GLU A 294 -12.78 -9.47 19.85
N LEU A 295 -12.69 -8.73 18.75
CA LEU A 295 -11.49 -8.03 18.26
C LEU A 295 -11.77 -6.53 18.26
N GLU A 296 -10.71 -5.72 18.28
CA GLU A 296 -10.79 -4.27 18.05
C GLU A 296 -9.76 -3.91 16.97
N ASN A 297 -10.14 -3.07 16.01
CA ASN A 297 -9.17 -2.40 15.15
C ASN A 297 -8.72 -1.09 15.81
N VAL A 298 -7.51 -1.09 16.34
CA VAL A 298 -6.89 0.10 16.96
C VAL A 298 -6.02 0.88 15.96
N GLY A 299 -5.93 0.43 14.70
CA GLY A 299 -5.25 1.15 13.61
C GLY A 299 -6.08 2.29 13.04
N TYR A 300 -5.56 2.95 12.01
CA TYR A 300 -6.20 4.08 11.33
C TYR A 300 -7.10 3.64 10.18
N ALA A 301 -6.92 2.44 9.63
CA ALA A 301 -7.67 1.97 8.47
C ALA A 301 -8.18 0.53 8.64
N ALA A 302 -9.19 0.15 7.86
CA ALA A 302 -9.53 -1.25 7.65
C ALA A 302 -8.62 -1.86 6.57
N PRO A 303 -8.44 -3.20 6.54
CA PRO A 303 -7.87 -3.87 5.38
C PRO A 303 -8.66 -3.54 4.10
N TYR A 304 -7.97 -3.32 2.98
CA TYR A 304 -8.60 -3.12 1.65
C TYR A 304 -8.39 -4.32 0.71
N LYS A 305 -7.35 -5.11 0.93
CA LYS A 305 -7.14 -6.41 0.26
C LYS A 305 -8.00 -7.49 0.91
N GLN A 306 -8.54 -8.40 0.09
CA GLN A 306 -9.37 -9.49 0.59
C GLN A 306 -8.54 -10.50 1.40
N LYS A 307 -9.00 -10.81 2.61
CA LYS A 307 -8.39 -11.80 3.51
C LYS A 307 -9.36 -12.95 3.79
N THR A 308 -8.83 -14.09 4.24
CA THR A 308 -9.62 -15.26 4.64
C THR A 308 -9.20 -15.72 6.04
N LEU A 309 -10.17 -15.93 6.94
CA LEU A 309 -9.89 -16.48 8.26
C LEU A 309 -9.86 -18.01 8.22
N THR A 310 -8.84 -18.61 8.81
CA THR A 310 -8.62 -20.06 8.88
C THR A 310 -8.21 -20.42 10.31
N SER A 311 -8.87 -21.38 10.97
CA SER A 311 -8.37 -21.90 12.24
C SER A 311 -7.33 -22.97 11.99
N CYS A 312 -6.34 -23.05 12.88
CA CYS A 312 -5.25 -24.00 12.79
C CYS A 312 -5.05 -24.63 14.15
N TYR A 313 -4.91 -25.96 14.20
CA TYR A 313 -4.59 -26.69 15.42
C TYR A 313 -3.18 -27.24 15.32
N VAL A 314 -2.38 -27.01 16.35
CA VAL A 314 -1.03 -27.55 16.42
C VAL A 314 -0.94 -28.49 17.61
N THR A 315 -0.51 -29.71 17.32
CA THR A 315 -0.20 -30.70 18.35
C THR A 315 1.04 -30.29 19.13
N ARG A 316 1.09 -30.60 20.42
CA ARG A 316 2.32 -30.42 21.21
C ARG A 316 3.40 -31.41 20.76
N PRO A 317 4.68 -31.01 20.75
CA PRO A 317 5.79 -31.95 20.54
C PRO A 317 5.72 -33.10 21.55
N GLY A 318 5.66 -34.35 21.06
CA GLY A 318 5.75 -35.56 21.89
C GLY A 318 4.51 -36.46 21.97
N GLN A 319 3.34 -36.05 21.47
CA GLN A 319 2.15 -36.93 21.43
C GLN A 319 1.63 -37.27 20.02
N CYS A 320 1.98 -36.49 19.00
CA CYS A 320 1.89 -36.83 17.58
C CYS A 320 2.41 -35.59 16.83
N PRO A 321 3.58 -35.57 16.18
CA PRO A 321 4.05 -34.38 15.49
C PRO A 321 3.18 -34.07 14.24
N GLY A 322 2.41 -32.99 14.26
CA GLY A 322 1.59 -32.55 13.11
C GLY A 322 0.91 -31.19 13.27
N GLN A 323 0.81 -30.43 12.18
CA GLN A 323 -0.01 -29.21 12.10
C GLN A 323 -1.25 -29.52 11.26
N PHE A 324 -2.44 -29.25 11.80
CA PHE A 324 -3.70 -29.48 11.10
C PHE A 324 -4.35 -28.13 10.80
N TYR A 325 -4.61 -27.85 9.53
CA TYR A 325 -5.22 -26.61 9.06
C TYR A 325 -6.67 -26.86 8.68
N TRP A 326 -7.59 -26.03 9.19
CA TRP A 326 -9.00 -26.13 8.80
C TRP A 326 -9.59 -24.76 8.45
N PRO A 327 -10.09 -24.57 7.22
CA PRO A 327 -10.72 -23.31 6.86
C PRO A 327 -12.00 -23.14 7.68
N VAL A 328 -12.04 -22.14 8.55
CA VAL A 328 -13.28 -21.77 9.23
C VAL A 328 -14.16 -20.98 8.28
N ILE A 329 -13.63 -19.95 7.61
CA ILE A 329 -14.46 -19.04 6.81
C ILE A 329 -14.64 -19.49 5.36
N GLY A 330 -13.71 -20.29 4.82
CA GLY A 330 -13.85 -20.84 3.46
C GLY A 330 -15.13 -21.67 3.29
N ASP A 331 -15.54 -22.39 4.33
CA ASP A 331 -16.72 -23.25 4.38
C ASP A 331 -18.01 -22.50 4.81
N LEU A 332 -17.88 -21.24 5.26
CA LEU A 332 -18.99 -20.44 5.80
C LEU A 332 -19.65 -19.50 4.79
N ARG A 333 -19.05 -19.27 3.61
CA ARG A 333 -19.78 -18.63 2.49
C ARG A 333 -21.01 -19.47 2.11
N SER A 334 -20.90 -20.79 2.17
CA SER A 334 -22.00 -21.76 2.03
C SER A 334 -23.05 -21.65 3.16
N ALA A 335 -22.70 -21.05 4.30
CA ALA A 335 -23.56 -20.89 5.48
C ALA A 335 -24.08 -19.45 5.68
N GLY A 336 -23.84 -18.54 4.72
CA GLY A 336 -24.35 -17.16 4.77
C GLY A 336 -23.62 -16.20 5.71
N LEU A 337 -22.46 -16.58 6.27
CA LEU A 337 -21.62 -15.71 7.10
C LEU A 337 -20.42 -15.22 6.28
N ASP A 338 -20.50 -14.02 5.72
CA ASP A 338 -19.37 -13.36 5.04
C ASP A 338 -18.73 -12.31 5.96
N TYR A 339 -17.73 -12.72 6.75
CA TYR A 339 -16.90 -11.77 7.48
C TYR A 339 -15.95 -11.10 6.48
N ASP A 340 -16.42 -10.03 5.85
CA ASP A 340 -15.56 -9.20 5.01
C ASP A 340 -14.70 -8.30 5.88
N LEU A 341 -13.41 -8.62 6.00
CA LEU A 341 -12.47 -7.85 6.82
C LEU A 341 -12.37 -6.37 6.38
N LYS A 342 -12.84 -6.01 5.19
CA LYS A 342 -12.94 -4.61 4.76
C LYS A 342 -13.97 -3.78 5.55
N THR A 343 -14.84 -4.42 6.34
CA THR A 343 -15.78 -3.75 7.26
C THR A 343 -15.25 -3.63 8.69
N TRP A 344 -14.04 -4.12 8.97
CA TRP A 344 -13.43 -4.09 10.30
C TRP A 344 -12.81 -2.71 10.56
N LEU A 345 -13.68 -1.70 10.62
CA LEU A 345 -13.32 -0.29 10.74
C LEU A 345 -12.64 0.03 12.09
N PRO A 346 -11.74 1.02 12.14
CA PRO A 346 -11.16 1.54 13.38
C PRO A 346 -12.19 1.90 14.46
N GLY A 347 -11.85 1.63 15.72
CA GLY A 347 -12.66 2.02 16.88
C GLY A 347 -13.93 1.20 17.10
N ASN A 348 -14.23 0.22 16.24
CA ASN A 348 -15.37 -0.68 16.40
C ASN A 348 -14.95 -2.00 17.04
N THR A 349 -15.82 -2.54 17.90
CA THR A 349 -15.74 -3.94 18.31
C THR A 349 -16.16 -4.83 17.15
N ILE A 350 -15.30 -5.77 16.80
CA ILE A 350 -15.50 -6.76 15.75
C ILE A 350 -15.81 -8.09 16.42
N THR A 351 -16.97 -8.68 16.12
CA THR A 351 -17.37 -9.98 16.65
C THR A 351 -17.32 -11.03 15.56
N VAL A 352 -16.48 -12.05 15.75
CA VAL A 352 -16.49 -13.28 14.94
C VAL A 352 -17.16 -14.35 15.78
N ASP A 353 -18.31 -14.85 15.37
CA ASP A 353 -19.12 -15.82 16.13
C ASP A 353 -19.59 -16.92 15.19
N THR A 354 -18.86 -18.03 15.20
CA THR A 354 -19.04 -19.03 14.15
C THR A 354 -18.57 -20.42 14.55
N SER A 355 -18.68 -21.36 13.61
CA SER A 355 -18.38 -22.76 13.84
C SER A 355 -17.90 -23.47 12.58
N ALA A 356 -17.06 -24.50 12.73
CA ALA A 356 -16.68 -25.42 11.67
C ALA A 356 -16.58 -26.85 12.24
N TYR A 357 -16.77 -27.88 11.41
CA TYR A 357 -16.54 -29.26 11.82
C TYR A 357 -15.05 -29.59 11.80
N ILE A 358 -14.53 -30.29 12.81
CA ILE A 358 -13.15 -30.81 12.76
C ILE A 358 -13.13 -32.16 12.02
N PRO A 359 -11.98 -32.60 11.47
CA PRO A 359 -11.89 -33.89 10.79
C PRO A 359 -12.28 -35.07 11.69
N SER A 360 -12.98 -36.06 11.14
CA SER A 360 -13.36 -37.29 11.85
C SER A 360 -12.16 -38.21 12.14
N ASP A 361 -11.06 -38.02 11.43
CA ASP A 361 -9.79 -38.73 11.61
C ASP A 361 -8.76 -37.92 12.40
N LEU A 362 -9.11 -36.75 12.95
CA LEU A 362 -8.21 -35.97 13.80
C LEU A 362 -7.81 -36.84 15.01
N PRO A 363 -6.51 -37.09 15.26
CA PRO A 363 -6.12 -37.94 16.39
C PRO A 363 -6.66 -37.43 17.73
N THR A 364 -6.87 -38.34 18.68
CA THR A 364 -7.21 -37.92 20.04
C THR A 364 -5.98 -37.31 20.71
N GLY A 365 -6.20 -36.33 21.59
CA GLY A 365 -5.13 -35.62 22.27
C GLY A 365 -5.43 -34.17 22.57
N THR A 366 -4.44 -33.43 23.05
CA THR A 366 -4.55 -32.01 23.37
C THR A 366 -3.86 -31.16 22.31
N TYR A 367 -4.56 -30.13 21.85
CA TYR A 367 -4.16 -29.26 20.75
C TYR A 367 -4.17 -27.80 21.19
N GLU A 368 -3.13 -27.05 20.83
CA GLU A 368 -3.16 -25.59 20.90
C GLU A 368 -4.05 -25.05 19.79
N VAL A 369 -4.88 -24.04 20.11
CA VAL A 369 -5.73 -23.37 19.13
C VAL A 369 -5.05 -22.11 18.61
N LEU A 370 -4.84 -22.06 17.29
CA LEU A 370 -4.29 -20.91 16.59
C LEU A 370 -5.25 -20.38 15.52
N LEU A 371 -5.09 -19.10 15.20
CA LEU A 371 -5.86 -18.38 14.19
C LEU A 371 -4.92 -17.85 13.10
N ALA A 372 -5.19 -18.22 11.86
CA ALA A 372 -4.57 -17.62 10.68
C ALA A 372 -5.55 -16.65 10.01
N ILE A 373 -5.14 -15.40 9.84
CA ILE A 373 -5.85 -14.42 9.01
C ILE A 373 -5.07 -14.29 7.71
N LYS A 374 -5.40 -15.12 6.73
CA LYS A 374 -4.59 -15.31 5.53
C LYS A 374 -4.90 -14.31 4.43
N ASP A 375 -3.89 -14.00 3.62
CA ASP A 375 -4.13 -13.37 2.33
C ASP A 375 -4.89 -14.33 1.39
N LYS A 376 -5.87 -13.81 0.64
CA LYS A 376 -6.68 -14.65 -0.25
C LYS A 376 -5.92 -15.05 -1.52
N LEU A 377 -5.08 -14.17 -2.06
CA LEU A 377 -4.31 -14.43 -3.28
C LEU A 377 -3.05 -15.25 -2.96
N SER A 378 -2.50 -15.06 -1.76
CA SER A 378 -1.26 -15.69 -1.31
C SER A 378 -1.43 -16.54 -0.03
N PRO A 379 -2.36 -17.51 0.03
CA PRO A 379 -2.68 -18.25 1.26
C PRO A 379 -1.57 -19.18 1.77
N ALA A 380 -0.58 -19.47 0.93
CA ALA A 380 0.62 -20.26 1.27
C ALA A 380 1.76 -19.40 1.85
N HIS A 381 1.70 -18.08 1.70
CA HIS A 381 2.74 -17.15 2.13
C HIS A 381 2.36 -16.52 3.47
N SER A 382 2.78 -17.16 4.56
CA SER A 382 2.47 -16.74 5.93
C SER A 382 2.95 -15.34 6.29
N ASP A 383 3.92 -14.80 5.54
CA ASP A 383 4.42 -13.43 5.68
C ASP A 383 3.34 -12.36 5.41
N TYR A 384 2.32 -12.68 4.61
CA TYR A 384 1.18 -11.80 4.33
C TYR A 384 0.01 -11.98 5.30
N ASN A 385 0.12 -12.88 6.28
CA ASN A 385 -0.95 -13.09 7.26
C ASN A 385 -1.03 -11.92 8.24
N ILE A 386 -2.26 -11.60 8.64
CA ILE A 386 -2.49 -10.64 9.72
C ILE A 386 -2.21 -11.33 11.06
N LEU A 387 -1.33 -10.71 11.83
CA LEU A 387 -1.02 -11.07 13.20
C LEU A 387 -1.65 -10.05 14.13
N LEU A 388 -2.25 -10.55 15.21
CA LEU A 388 -2.90 -9.78 16.24
C LEU A 388 -1.83 -9.07 17.09
N ALA A 389 -2.15 -7.83 17.44
CA ALA A 389 -1.31 -6.94 18.22
C ALA A 389 -1.47 -7.17 19.73
N ASN A 390 -1.35 -8.42 20.16
CA ASN A 390 -1.39 -8.80 21.58
C ASN A 390 0.00 -9.26 22.05
N ASP A 391 0.30 -9.08 23.34
CA ASP A 391 1.53 -9.58 23.97
C ASP A 391 1.46 -11.09 24.29
N ASN A 392 2.39 -11.60 25.11
CA ASN A 392 2.40 -12.97 25.64
C ASN A 392 2.44 -14.06 24.56
N ASN A 393 3.15 -13.78 23.47
CA ASN A 393 3.34 -14.67 22.32
C ASN A 393 2.03 -15.09 21.65
N VAL A 394 1.00 -14.22 21.64
CA VAL A 394 -0.15 -14.40 20.75
C VAL A 394 0.33 -14.43 19.29
N PRO A 395 1.06 -13.42 18.76
CA PRO A 395 1.57 -13.49 17.40
C PRO A 395 2.79 -14.43 17.30
N GLU A 396 2.62 -15.59 16.68
CA GLU A 396 3.70 -16.50 16.32
C GLU A 396 4.30 -16.10 14.96
N GLN A 397 5.11 -15.04 14.98
CA GLN A 397 5.60 -14.34 13.78
C GLN A 397 6.19 -15.27 12.70
N LYS A 398 7.06 -16.21 13.10
CA LYS A 398 7.70 -17.15 12.16
C LYS A 398 6.73 -18.09 11.45
N LYS A 399 5.56 -18.33 12.04
CA LYS A 399 4.51 -19.18 11.47
C LYS A 399 3.42 -18.39 10.75
N GLY A 400 3.34 -17.07 10.97
CA GLY A 400 2.22 -16.26 10.50
C GLY A 400 0.89 -16.65 11.16
N LEU A 401 0.91 -17.10 12.41
CA LEU A 401 -0.25 -17.59 13.16
C LEU A 401 -0.45 -16.80 14.46
N ASN A 402 -1.68 -16.82 14.99
CA ASN A 402 -2.03 -16.19 16.26
C ASN A 402 -2.49 -17.23 17.28
N ASN A 403 -1.70 -17.48 18.31
CA ASN A 403 -2.03 -18.39 19.39
C ASN A 403 -3.13 -17.79 20.27
N LEU A 404 -4.30 -18.45 20.33
CA LEU A 404 -5.45 -17.97 21.11
C LEU A 404 -5.31 -18.23 22.61
N LYS A 405 -4.16 -18.75 23.06
CA LYS A 405 -3.83 -19.06 24.46
C LYS A 405 -4.81 -20.05 25.08
N HIS A 406 -5.27 -21.01 24.28
CA HIS A 406 -6.24 -22.01 24.66
C HIS A 406 -5.86 -23.38 24.13
N ASP A 407 -6.04 -24.40 24.97
CA ASP A 407 -5.90 -25.79 24.58
C ASP A 407 -7.28 -26.44 24.48
N VAL A 408 -7.46 -27.30 23.47
CA VAL A 408 -8.65 -28.14 23.33
C VAL A 408 -8.26 -29.61 23.37
N THR A 409 -9.04 -30.42 24.10
CA THR A 409 -8.85 -31.87 24.14
C THR A 409 -9.84 -32.56 23.20
N VAL A 410 -9.31 -33.32 22.24
CA VAL A 410 -10.08 -34.09 21.26
C VAL A 410 -10.20 -35.53 21.77
N GLY A 411 -11.43 -35.95 22.02
CA GLY A 411 -11.82 -37.33 22.35
C GLY A 411 -12.30 -38.12 21.15
N VAL A 412 -12.56 -39.40 21.37
CA VAL A 412 -13.14 -40.32 20.37
C VAL A 412 -14.56 -39.86 20.03
N ALA A 413 -15.00 -40.05 18.78
CA ALA A 413 -16.38 -39.79 18.37
C ALA A 413 -17.36 -40.59 19.24
N GLY A 414 -18.32 -39.92 19.88
CA GLY A 414 -19.41 -40.57 20.61
C GLY A 414 -20.36 -41.32 19.68
N THR A 415 -21.18 -42.23 20.24
CA THR A 415 -22.19 -43.01 19.48
C THR A 415 -23.36 -42.17 18.94
N ALA A 416 -23.41 -40.88 19.26
CA ALA A 416 -24.38 -39.94 18.74
C ALA A 416 -23.62 -38.79 18.07
N GLY A 417 -23.78 -38.62 16.76
CA GLY A 417 -23.22 -37.51 16.01
C GLY A 417 -23.92 -36.19 16.37
N ASP A 418 -23.72 -35.70 17.59
CA ASP A 418 -24.29 -34.42 18.00
C ASP A 418 -23.61 -33.29 17.23
N SER A 419 -24.41 -32.62 16.40
CA SER A 419 -24.02 -31.46 15.60
C SER A 419 -24.09 -30.14 16.38
N SER A 420 -24.38 -30.18 17.68
CA SER A 420 -24.50 -29.01 18.54
C SER A 420 -23.14 -28.41 18.94
N CYS A 421 -23.15 -27.14 19.32
CA CYS A 421 -21.96 -26.49 19.83
C CYS A 421 -21.64 -26.97 21.25
N PRO A 422 -20.41 -27.41 21.55
CA PRO A 422 -19.99 -27.77 22.90
C PRO A 422 -20.03 -26.56 23.85
N ALA A 423 -19.95 -26.84 25.16
CA ALA A 423 -19.83 -25.80 26.18
C ALA A 423 -18.57 -24.95 25.94
N LEU A 424 -18.74 -23.63 25.86
CA LEU A 424 -17.68 -22.68 25.58
C LEU A 424 -17.16 -22.03 26.87
N THR A 425 -15.86 -21.82 26.95
CA THR A 425 -15.15 -21.21 28.07
C THR A 425 -14.45 -19.94 27.60
N ALA A 426 -14.52 -18.88 28.39
CA ALA A 426 -13.81 -17.64 28.10
C ALA A 426 -12.32 -17.79 28.38
N VAL A 427 -11.50 -17.30 27.45
CA VAL A 427 -10.05 -17.22 27.57
C VAL A 427 -9.67 -15.84 28.03
N ALA A 428 -8.69 -15.77 28.94
CA ALA A 428 -8.17 -14.50 29.44
C ALA A 428 -7.60 -13.66 28.29
N ALA A 429 -8.07 -12.42 28.18
CA ALA A 429 -7.57 -11.46 27.23
C ALA A 429 -6.07 -11.21 27.44
N GLN A 430 -5.31 -11.13 26.35
CA GLN A 430 -3.92 -10.72 26.40
C GLN A 430 -3.83 -9.21 26.13
N PRO A 431 -2.95 -8.47 26.83
CA PRO A 431 -2.87 -7.02 26.65
C PRO A 431 -2.45 -6.67 25.22
N GLU A 432 -2.82 -5.47 24.77
CA GLU A 432 -2.30 -4.92 23.51
C GLU A 432 -0.78 -4.81 23.61
N SER A 433 -0.12 -5.27 22.57
CA SER A 433 1.31 -5.13 22.43
C SER A 433 1.69 -3.69 22.10
N LYS A 434 2.69 -3.17 22.83
CA LYS A 434 3.39 -1.94 22.45
C LYS A 434 4.55 -2.20 21.48
N TYR A 435 4.74 -3.43 21.02
CA TYR A 435 5.74 -3.70 20.01
C TYR A 435 5.25 -3.14 18.67
N ASP A 436 6.12 -2.35 18.07
CA ASP A 436 6.11 -2.19 16.64
C ASP A 436 6.47 -3.56 16.06
N ARG A 437 5.89 -3.94 14.92
CA ARG A 437 6.48 -5.05 14.17
C ARG A 437 7.84 -4.56 13.68
N ILE A 438 8.85 -4.63 14.55
CA ILE A 438 10.23 -4.30 14.23
C ILE A 438 10.75 -5.47 13.43
N TYR A 439 10.48 -5.35 12.15
CA TYR A 439 11.12 -6.13 11.15
C TYR A 439 12.52 -5.55 10.95
N ASN A 440 13.47 -6.07 11.72
CA ASN A 440 14.87 -5.66 11.68
C ASN A 440 15.48 -5.97 10.30
N CYS A 441 15.38 -5.03 9.36
CA CYS A 441 16.32 -4.96 8.25
C CYS A 441 17.68 -4.61 8.86
N LYS A 442 18.50 -5.62 9.15
CA LYS A 442 19.93 -5.38 9.34
C LYS A 442 20.44 -4.78 8.04
N THR A 443 20.84 -3.51 8.07
CA THR A 443 21.85 -3.02 7.13
C THR A 443 23.10 -3.84 7.41
N THR A 444 23.35 -4.85 6.57
CA THR A 444 24.69 -5.42 6.53
C THR A 444 25.53 -4.39 5.79
N SER A 445 26.30 -3.61 6.54
CA SER A 445 27.44 -2.91 5.96
C SER A 445 28.37 -3.99 5.43
N ALA A 446 28.53 -4.06 4.11
CA ALA A 446 29.65 -4.77 3.53
C ALA A 446 30.95 -4.13 4.10
N PRO A 447 31.98 -4.93 4.43
CA PRO A 447 33.24 -4.38 4.90
C PRO A 447 33.83 -3.47 3.82
N ALA A 448 34.19 -2.25 4.20
CA ALA A 448 34.84 -1.29 3.33
C ALA A 448 36.13 -1.90 2.77
N THR A 449 36.20 -2.05 1.44
CA THR A 449 37.48 -2.19 0.75
C THR A 449 37.98 -0.79 0.48
N ASP A 450 39.09 -0.44 1.14
CA ASP A 450 39.84 0.80 0.91
C ASP A 450 40.14 0.99 -0.58
N ALA A 451 39.58 2.03 -1.18
CA ALA A 451 40.09 2.64 -2.38
C ALA A 451 40.18 4.15 -2.10
N ALA A 452 41.41 4.65 -2.05
CA ALA A 452 41.75 6.02 -1.69
C ALA A 452 41.02 7.03 -2.58
N ALA A 453 40.16 7.85 -1.97
CA ALA A 453 39.57 9.03 -2.59
C ALA A 453 40.53 10.22 -2.44
N THR A 454 41.04 10.72 -3.56
CA THR A 454 41.65 12.04 -3.64
C THR A 454 40.59 13.12 -3.43
N THR A 455 40.82 13.97 -2.44
CA THR A 455 39.96 15.06 -2.00
C THR A 455 39.90 16.21 -3.01
N SER A 456 38.70 16.62 -3.42
CA SER A 456 38.44 17.97 -3.93
C SER A 456 37.26 18.57 -3.17
N THR A 457 37.59 19.58 -2.36
CA THR A 457 36.69 20.41 -1.54
C THR A 457 35.77 21.28 -2.43
N PRO A 458 34.50 21.53 -2.06
CA PRO A 458 33.62 22.44 -2.79
C PRO A 458 33.91 23.91 -2.43
N PRO A 459 33.79 24.88 -3.37
CA PRO A 459 34.06 26.27 -3.07
C PRO A 459 32.86 26.95 -2.41
N THR A 460 33.17 27.71 -1.37
CA THR A 460 32.31 28.64 -0.64
C THR A 460 31.95 29.87 -1.49
N THR A 461 30.69 30.28 -1.44
CA THR A 461 30.15 31.52 -2.01
C THR A 461 30.58 32.74 -1.19
N SER A 462 31.12 33.77 -1.85
CA SER A 462 31.29 35.12 -1.29
C SER A 462 30.60 36.14 -2.19
N THR A 463 29.86 37.04 -1.55
CA THR A 463 29.12 38.19 -2.11
C THR A 463 30.02 39.16 -2.91
N PRO A 464 29.44 39.97 -3.83
CA PRO A 464 30.21 40.72 -4.83
C PRO A 464 30.47 42.18 -4.43
N PRO A 465 31.40 42.86 -5.14
CA PRO A 465 31.19 44.25 -5.47
C PRO A 465 31.27 44.56 -6.98
N THR A 466 30.71 45.72 -7.26
CA THR A 466 30.32 46.39 -8.49
C THR A 466 31.40 46.73 -9.55
N THR A 467 30.86 47.06 -10.73
CA THR A 467 31.28 48.05 -11.77
C THR A 467 32.15 47.65 -12.97
N ALA A 468 31.49 47.78 -14.14
CA ALA A 468 31.88 48.56 -15.33
C ALA A 468 32.57 47.89 -16.55
N THR A 469 31.86 48.03 -17.68
CA THR A 469 32.28 48.41 -19.06
C THR A 469 32.91 47.41 -20.05
N ASN A 470 32.13 47.17 -21.11
CA ASN A 470 32.38 47.28 -22.56
C ASN A 470 33.29 46.31 -23.37
N GLU A 471 32.78 46.06 -24.59
CA GLU A 471 33.43 45.73 -25.89
C GLU A 471 33.54 44.25 -26.38
N THR A 472 32.51 43.87 -27.17
CA THR A 472 32.49 43.42 -28.61
C THR A 472 33.52 42.46 -29.25
N THR A 473 32.95 41.71 -30.24
CA THR A 473 33.49 40.93 -31.39
C THR A 473 33.87 39.47 -31.08
N ASP A 474 33.29 38.39 -31.64
CA ASP A 474 32.86 37.91 -32.99
C ASP A 474 33.77 36.74 -33.46
N GLU A 475 33.22 35.87 -34.31
CA GLU A 475 33.73 34.66 -34.99
C GLU A 475 33.37 33.26 -34.40
N GLY A 476 32.58 32.49 -35.18
CA GLY A 476 32.26 31.05 -34.99
C GLY A 476 33.27 30.13 -35.72
N PRO A 477 32.88 28.97 -36.30
CA PRO A 477 31.85 27.97 -35.98
C PRO A 477 32.46 26.54 -35.78
N THR A 478 31.62 25.50 -35.60
CA THR A 478 31.74 24.08 -36.07
C THR A 478 31.50 22.94 -35.05
N THR A 479 30.45 22.17 -35.37
CA THR A 479 30.26 20.70 -35.31
C THR A 479 30.01 19.92 -33.99
N PRO A 480 29.21 18.82 -34.07
CA PRO A 480 28.51 18.21 -32.94
C PRO A 480 29.29 17.05 -32.31
N LEU A 481 29.10 16.84 -31.01
CA LEU A 481 29.58 15.65 -30.31
C LEU A 481 28.43 14.66 -30.12
N ASP A 482 28.46 13.63 -30.97
CA ASP A 482 27.98 12.28 -30.65
C ASP A 482 28.75 11.78 -29.41
N SER A 483 28.03 11.26 -28.43
CA SER A 483 28.59 10.27 -27.51
C SER A 483 27.50 9.36 -26.98
N ALA A 484 27.29 8.25 -27.70
CA ALA A 484 26.86 7.00 -27.09
C ALA A 484 27.94 6.56 -26.08
N SER A 485 27.59 6.53 -24.79
CA SER A 485 28.44 5.92 -23.76
C SER A 485 27.87 4.57 -23.33
N VAL A 486 28.54 3.53 -23.81
CA VAL A 486 28.44 2.13 -23.36
C VAL A 486 28.96 2.04 -21.92
N ILE A 487 28.20 1.42 -21.02
CA ILE A 487 28.63 1.06 -19.66
C ILE A 487 28.99 -0.43 -19.63
N PRO A 488 30.11 -0.85 -19.00
CA PRO A 488 30.66 -2.19 -19.12
C PRO A 488 29.89 -3.23 -18.29
N VAL A 489 29.89 -4.46 -18.81
CA VAL A 489 29.53 -5.69 -18.08
C VAL A 489 30.52 -5.90 -16.92
N ILE A 490 30.04 -6.29 -15.71
CA ILE A 490 30.62 -7.35 -14.85
C ILE A 490 29.86 -7.56 -13.51
N ASN A 491 29.69 -8.86 -13.23
CA ASN A 491 29.52 -9.65 -12.00
C ASN A 491 28.27 -9.59 -11.09
N THR A 492 27.61 -10.75 -11.11
CA THR A 492 26.62 -11.33 -10.22
C THR A 492 26.95 -11.16 -8.73
N ALA A 493 26.03 -10.55 -7.97
CA ALA A 493 26.01 -10.62 -6.52
C ALA A 493 24.92 -11.61 -6.07
N ILE A 494 25.32 -12.64 -5.33
CA ILE A 494 24.41 -13.55 -4.63
C ILE A 494 23.85 -12.80 -3.41
N VAL A 495 22.55 -12.47 -3.44
CA VAL A 495 21.86 -11.89 -2.28
C VAL A 495 21.25 -13.00 -1.44
N VAL A 496 21.69 -13.12 -0.18
CA VAL A 496 21.05 -13.94 0.85
C VAL A 496 19.88 -13.13 1.42
N ILE A 497 18.66 -13.47 1.01
CA ILE A 497 17.43 -12.76 1.37
C ILE A 497 16.83 -13.32 2.67
N VAL A 498 16.65 -12.44 3.67
CA VAL A 498 15.74 -12.66 4.82
C VAL A 498 14.64 -11.59 4.72
N PRO A 499 13.35 -11.93 4.63
CA PRO A 499 12.32 -11.04 4.08
C PRO A 499 11.65 -10.20 5.16
N VAL A 500 11.50 -8.86 4.98
CA VAL A 500 10.31 -8.14 5.49
C VAL A 500 10.11 -6.67 5.00
N MET A 501 8.85 -6.18 4.89
CA MET A 501 8.35 -4.89 5.48
C MET A 501 6.89 -4.50 5.13
N ASN A 502 6.25 -3.73 6.03
CA ASN A 502 4.97 -2.99 5.84
C ASN A 502 5.18 -1.45 5.87
N LEU A 503 6.21 -0.96 5.17
CA LEU A 503 6.46 0.45 4.82
C LEU A 503 6.93 0.50 3.38
N VAL A 504 6.74 1.62 2.70
CA VAL A 504 7.11 1.86 1.30
C VAL A 504 8.55 2.38 1.23
N PHE A 505 9.41 1.75 0.42
CA PHE A 505 10.81 2.17 0.19
C PHE A 505 11.02 2.63 -1.26
N HIS A 506 12.13 3.32 -1.52
CA HIS A 506 12.71 3.47 -2.86
C HIS A 506 13.95 2.55 -2.93
N VAL A 507 14.01 1.64 -3.88
CA VAL A 507 15.15 0.75 -4.12
C VAL A 507 15.39 0.77 -5.62
N THR A 508 16.48 1.39 -6.04
CA THR A 508 16.90 1.40 -7.44
C THR A 508 17.52 0.04 -7.75
N PHE A 509 16.80 -0.79 -8.51
CA PHE A 509 17.39 -1.94 -9.18
C PHE A 509 17.91 -1.45 -10.53
N PHE A 510 19.23 -1.55 -10.74
CA PHE A 510 19.90 -1.18 -12.00
C PHE A 510 19.84 -2.34 -13.00
#